data_AF-A0A2D5HI81-F1
#
_entry.id   AF-A0A2D5HI81-F1
#
_cell.length_a   1.000
_cell.length_b   1.000
_cell.length_c   1.000
_cell.angle_alpha   90.00
_cell.angle_beta   90.00
_cell.angle_gamma   90.00
#
_symmetry.space_group_name_H-M   'P 1'
#
loop_
_entity.id
_entity.type
_entity.pdbx_description
1 polymer ?
#
loop_
_entity_poly.entity_id
_entity_poly.type
_entity_poly.pdbx_seq_one_letter_code
_entity_poly.pdbx_strand_id
1 'polypeptide(L)'
;MSEDKTQIIDLLKTSNKKPTVIRNHSEKGFFVDNRLYQHSIIIDTFSVRKWKLRNKKIEESDFNFLDNLNSYPELVLLGVGNIIEEPFFEIRSKMSKLSIPIEIMTTPAACRTWNVLLSEGRNSLACIKHEY
;
A
#
# COMPACT_ATOMS: atom_id res chain seq x y z
N MET A 1 20.74 26.27 -9.54
CA MET A 1 21.07 26.37 -8.09
C MET A 1 19.85 26.26 -7.18
N SER A 2 18.63 26.03 -7.70
CA SER A 2 17.37 25.86 -6.94
C SER A 2 16.92 24.39 -6.79
N GLU A 3 17.33 23.51 -7.72
CA GLU A 3 16.93 22.09 -7.73
C GLU A 3 17.67 21.27 -6.64
N ASP A 4 18.99 21.45 -6.49
CA ASP A 4 19.79 20.77 -5.45
C ASP A 4 19.28 21.01 -4.03
N LYS A 5 18.87 22.26 -3.74
CA LYS A 5 18.40 22.64 -2.40
C LYS A 5 17.04 22.00 -2.09
N THR A 6 16.20 21.81 -3.11
CA THR A 6 14.89 21.15 -2.96
C THR A 6 15.07 19.65 -2.74
N GLN A 7 16.01 19.02 -3.45
CA GLN A 7 16.32 17.59 -3.31
C GLN A 7 16.95 17.26 -1.95
N ILE A 8 17.88 18.09 -1.46
CA ILE A 8 18.48 17.96 -0.13
C ILE A 8 17.43 18.14 0.98
N ILE A 9 16.50 19.09 0.84
CA ILE A 9 15.41 19.28 1.80
C ILE A 9 14.45 18.08 1.81
N ASP A 10 14.20 17.44 0.66
CA ASP A 10 13.36 16.24 0.59
C ASP A 10 14.06 15.03 1.21
N LEU A 11 15.37 14.85 0.95
CA LEU A 11 16.24 13.85 1.60
C LEU A 11 16.29 14.01 3.13
N LEU A 12 16.32 15.25 3.62
CA LEU A 12 16.31 15.54 5.06
C LEU A 12 14.93 15.32 5.70
N LYS A 13 13.83 15.38 4.94
CA LYS A 13 12.48 15.04 5.44
C LYS A 13 12.25 13.53 5.52
N THR A 14 12.85 12.74 4.62
CA THR A 14 12.84 11.27 4.71
C THR A 14 13.73 10.75 5.85
N SER A 15 14.79 11.49 6.21
CA SER A 15 15.77 11.13 7.26
C SER A 15 15.20 10.93 8.68
N ASN A 16 13.98 11.39 8.98
CA ASN A 16 13.39 11.30 10.34
C ASN A 16 12.06 10.52 10.43
N LYS A 17 11.56 9.94 9.33
CA LYS A 17 10.31 9.16 9.38
C LYS A 17 10.62 7.70 9.68
N LYS A 18 10.01 7.18 10.75
CA LYS A 18 10.09 5.76 11.08
C LYS A 18 9.31 4.94 10.03
N PRO A 19 9.82 3.76 9.64
CA PRO A 19 9.08 2.82 8.81
C PRO A 19 7.72 2.45 9.42
N THR A 20 6.67 2.35 8.61
CA THR A 20 5.29 2.08 9.07
C THR A 20 5.06 0.58 9.26
N VAL A 21 4.98 0.11 10.51
CA VAL A 21 4.84 -1.32 10.82
C VAL A 21 3.40 -1.67 11.15
N ILE A 22 2.85 -2.68 10.47
CA ILE A 22 1.55 -3.25 10.86
C ILE A 22 1.77 -4.17 12.06
N ARG A 23 1.38 -3.72 13.25
CA ARG A 23 1.57 -4.48 14.50
C ARG A 23 0.50 -5.54 14.69
N ASN A 24 -0.73 -5.23 14.32
CA ASN A 24 -1.86 -6.16 14.43
C ASN A 24 -2.94 -5.84 13.39
N HIS A 25 -3.75 -6.83 13.06
CA HIS A 25 -4.99 -6.68 12.31
C HIS A 25 -6.09 -7.51 12.97
N SER A 26 -7.30 -6.97 13.00
CA SER A 26 -8.48 -7.63 13.59
C SER A 26 -9.75 -7.09 12.96
N GLU A 27 -10.91 -7.53 13.46
CA GLU A 27 -12.20 -6.96 13.08
C GLU A 27 -12.28 -5.45 13.32
N LYS A 28 -11.58 -4.94 14.33
CA LYS A 28 -11.51 -3.49 14.62
C LYS A 28 -10.70 -2.70 13.59
N GLY A 29 -9.94 -3.36 12.72
CA GLY A 29 -9.09 -2.75 11.71
C GLY A 29 -7.60 -3.02 11.92
N PHE A 30 -6.77 -2.13 11.39
CA PHE A 30 -5.31 -2.26 11.36
C PHE A 30 -4.66 -1.40 12.44
N PHE A 31 -3.90 -2.02 13.33
CA PHE A 31 -3.07 -1.29 14.28
C PHE A 31 -1.68 -1.11 13.67
N VAL A 32 -1.42 0.10 13.17
CA VAL A 32 -0.17 0.48 12.53
C VAL A 32 0.58 1.42 13.47
N ASP A 33 1.79 1.05 13.83
CA ASP A 33 2.58 1.67 14.90
C ASP A 33 1.77 1.83 16.20
N ASN A 34 1.29 3.03 16.50
CA ASN A 34 0.52 3.35 17.70
C ASN A 34 -0.89 3.85 17.38
N ARG A 35 -1.39 3.62 16.15
CA ARG A 35 -2.69 4.12 15.68
C ARG A 35 -3.54 3.00 15.09
N LEU A 36 -4.82 2.99 15.47
CA LEU A 36 -5.83 2.12 14.89
C LEU A 36 -6.48 2.78 13.67
N TYR A 37 -6.53 2.04 12.56
CA TYR A 37 -7.21 2.41 11.32
C TYR A 37 -8.38 1.46 11.09
N GLN A 38 -9.61 1.96 11.30
CA GLN A 38 -10.86 1.20 11.21
C GLN A 38 -11.45 1.23 9.79
N HIS A 39 -10.59 1.17 8.78
CA HIS A 39 -10.98 1.22 7.37
C HIS A 39 -9.86 0.62 6.51
N SER A 40 -10.14 0.36 5.24
CA SER A 40 -9.12 -0.03 4.26
C SER A 40 -8.00 1.02 4.18
N ILE A 41 -6.76 0.57 4.04
CA ILE A 41 -5.58 1.43 4.05
C ILE A 41 -4.75 1.26 2.78
N ILE A 42 -4.08 2.34 2.39
CA ILE A 42 -2.89 2.28 1.57
C ILE A 42 -1.72 2.61 2.48
N ILE A 43 -0.70 1.76 2.49
CA ILE A 43 0.51 1.91 3.28
C ILE A 43 1.73 1.87 2.36
N ASP A 44 2.61 2.84 2.54
CA ASP A 44 3.98 2.87 2.00
C ASP A 44 4.95 2.97 3.18
N THR A 45 6.26 2.90 2.90
CA THR A 45 7.32 2.84 3.93
C THR A 45 7.17 3.92 5.01
N PHE A 46 6.64 5.10 4.68
CA PHE A 46 6.63 6.25 5.59
C PHE A 46 5.25 6.85 5.85
N SER A 47 4.19 6.27 5.28
CA SER A 47 2.85 6.83 5.37
C SER A 47 1.76 5.76 5.34
N VAL A 48 0.65 6.08 6.02
CA VAL A 48 -0.59 5.32 5.97
C VAL A 48 -1.71 6.29 5.64
N ARG A 49 -2.50 5.99 4.61
CA ARG A 49 -3.67 6.78 4.21
C ARG A 49 -4.90 5.89 4.05
N LYS A 50 -6.08 6.49 4.14
CA LYS A 50 -7.34 5.78 3.87
C LYS A 50 -7.41 5.38 2.40
N TRP A 51 -7.65 4.09 2.14
CA TRP A 51 -8.01 3.63 0.81
C TRP A 51 -9.52 3.79 0.63
N LYS A 52 -9.92 4.70 -0.26
CA LYS A 52 -11.33 5.01 -0.51
C LYS A 52 -11.90 4.03 -1.54
N LEU A 53 -12.25 2.83 -1.09
CA LEU A 53 -13.02 1.89 -1.90
C LEU A 53 -14.42 2.43 -2.11
N ARG A 54 -14.89 2.42 -3.35
CA ARG A 54 -16.25 2.87 -3.70
C ARG A 54 -17.31 1.84 -3.36
N ASN A 55 -16.95 0.57 -3.53
CA ASN A 55 -17.81 -0.59 -3.40
C ASN A 55 -17.18 -1.64 -2.47
N LYS A 56 -17.94 -2.71 -2.16
CA LYS A 56 -17.38 -3.88 -1.46
C LYS A 56 -16.35 -4.62 -2.30
N LYS A 57 -16.57 -4.65 -3.62
CA LYS A 57 -15.63 -5.20 -4.61
C LYS A 57 -14.55 -4.17 -4.91
N ILE A 58 -13.34 -4.67 -5.12
CA ILE A 58 -12.19 -3.86 -5.51
C ILE A 58 -12.14 -3.85 -7.03
N GLU A 59 -12.12 -2.66 -7.62
CA GLU A 59 -12.12 -2.48 -9.06
C GLU A 59 -10.79 -1.86 -9.52
N GLU A 60 -10.46 -1.95 -10.81
CA GLU A 60 -9.24 -1.30 -11.33
C GLU A 60 -9.22 0.22 -11.07
N SER A 61 -10.40 0.83 -11.01
CA SER A 61 -10.55 2.27 -10.80
C SER A 61 -10.17 2.74 -9.39
N ASP A 62 -10.12 1.82 -8.42
CA ASP A 62 -9.63 2.09 -7.06
C ASP A 62 -8.10 2.34 -7.02
N PHE A 63 -7.41 2.08 -8.14
CA PHE A 63 -5.98 2.28 -8.33
C PHE A 63 -5.64 3.47 -9.23
N ASN A 64 -6.61 4.31 -9.64
CA ASN A 64 -6.35 5.47 -10.49
C ASN A 64 -5.38 6.50 -9.87
N PHE A 65 -5.16 6.43 -8.55
CA PHE A 65 -4.13 7.24 -7.90
C PHE A 65 -2.70 6.89 -8.35
N LEU A 66 -2.49 5.72 -8.95
CA LEU A 66 -1.20 5.30 -9.49
C LEU A 66 -0.86 5.99 -10.81
N ASP A 67 -1.85 6.48 -11.56
CA ASP A 67 -1.67 6.98 -12.93
C ASP A 67 -0.81 8.26 -13.00
N ASN A 68 -0.61 8.96 -11.87
CA ASN A 68 0.10 10.24 -11.79
C ASN A 68 1.20 10.24 -10.71
N LEU A 69 1.80 9.09 -10.42
CA LEU A 69 2.92 9.02 -9.49
C LEU A 69 4.21 9.55 -10.13
N ASN A 70 4.95 10.38 -9.38
CA ASN A 70 6.29 10.81 -9.77
C ASN A 70 7.31 9.66 -9.78
N SER A 71 7.02 8.59 -9.03
CA SER A 71 7.83 7.38 -8.95
C SER A 71 6.92 6.20 -8.62
N TYR A 72 7.09 5.09 -9.32
CA TYR A 72 6.31 3.88 -9.14
C TYR A 72 6.91 2.98 -8.05
N PRO A 73 6.08 2.25 -7.29
CA PRO A 73 6.57 1.23 -6.37
C PRO A 73 7.16 0.04 -7.15
N GLU A 74 8.14 -0.63 -6.55
CA GLU A 74 8.74 -1.87 -7.07
C GLU A 74 7.76 -3.06 -7.03
N LEU A 75 6.81 -3.00 -6.09
CA LEU A 75 5.78 -4.03 -5.89
C LEU A 75 4.55 -3.41 -5.23
N VAL A 76 3.38 -3.79 -5.72
CA VAL A 76 2.10 -3.57 -5.03
C VAL A 76 1.62 -4.87 -4.41
N LEU A 77 1.42 -4.87 -3.09
CA LEU A 77 0.63 -5.89 -2.40
C LEU A 77 -0.84 -5.49 -2.39
N LEU A 78 -1.72 -6.41 -2.73
CA LEU A 78 -3.16 -6.24 -2.64
C LEU A 78 -3.74 -7.26 -1.65
N GLY A 79 -4.13 -6.78 -0.47
CA GLY A 79 -4.90 -7.54 0.51
C GLY A 79 -6.39 -7.40 0.23
N VAL A 80 -7.04 -8.47 -0.25
CA VAL A 80 -8.43 -8.43 -0.73
C VAL A 80 -9.47 -8.78 0.33
N GLY A 81 -9.03 -9.09 1.54
CA GLY A 81 -9.88 -9.66 2.58
C GLY A 81 -9.46 -11.05 3.03
N ASN A 82 -10.37 -11.78 3.66
CA ASN A 82 -10.12 -13.11 4.20
C ASN A 82 -10.03 -14.17 3.09
N ILE A 83 -10.69 -13.94 1.95
CA ILE A 83 -10.81 -14.91 0.84
C ILE A 83 -10.51 -14.20 -0.48
N ILE A 84 -9.82 -14.90 -1.38
CA ILE A 84 -9.61 -14.47 -2.77
C ILE A 84 -10.73 -15.09 -3.61
N GLU A 85 -11.74 -14.29 -3.96
CA GLU A 85 -12.95 -14.77 -4.66
C GLU A 85 -12.85 -14.70 -6.18
N GLU A 86 -11.93 -13.88 -6.72
CA GLU A 86 -11.79 -13.67 -8.14
C GLU A 86 -10.31 -13.50 -8.55
N PRO A 87 -9.97 -13.69 -9.83
CA PRO A 87 -8.59 -13.58 -10.32
C PRO A 87 -8.12 -12.13 -10.50
N PHE A 88 -9.02 -11.14 -10.43
CA PHE A 88 -8.75 -9.71 -10.57
C PHE A 88 -8.05 -9.33 -11.89
N PHE A 89 -8.55 -9.84 -13.03
CA PHE A 89 -7.92 -9.65 -14.34
C PHE A 89 -7.76 -8.18 -14.74
N GLU A 90 -8.76 -7.33 -14.50
CA GLU A 90 -8.72 -5.91 -14.84
C GLU A 90 -7.63 -5.17 -14.03
N ILE A 91 -7.56 -5.42 -12.72
CA ILE A 91 -6.51 -4.85 -11.85
C ILE A 91 -5.13 -5.31 -12.33
N ARG A 92 -4.96 -6.61 -12.62
CA ARG A 92 -3.68 -7.13 -13.15
C ARG A 92 -3.31 -6.48 -14.49
N SER A 93 -4.29 -6.29 -15.38
CA SER A 93 -4.08 -5.60 -16.66
C SER A 93 -3.64 -4.14 -16.45
N LYS A 94 -4.32 -3.38 -15.57
CA LYS A 94 -3.94 -2.01 -15.23
C LYS A 94 -2.52 -1.94 -14.67
N MET A 95 -2.18 -2.80 -13.72
CA MET A 95 -0.84 -2.85 -13.12
C MET A 95 0.23 -3.18 -14.16
N SER A 96 -0.05 -4.14 -15.04
CA SER A 96 0.85 -4.50 -16.14
C SER A 96 1.08 -3.33 -17.12
N LYS A 97 0.04 -2.55 -17.45
CA LYS A 97 0.19 -1.35 -18.30
C LYS A 97 1.08 -0.29 -17.66
N LEU A 98 1.07 -0.19 -16.34
CA LEU A 98 1.95 0.70 -15.57
C LEU A 98 3.33 0.09 -15.30
N SER A 99 3.59 -1.14 -15.75
CA SER A 99 4.81 -1.91 -15.44
C SER A 99 5.07 -2.08 -13.93
N ILE A 100 3.99 -2.18 -13.15
CA ILE A 100 4.03 -2.38 -11.70
C ILE A 100 3.71 -3.85 -11.40
N PRO A 101 4.63 -4.63 -10.83
CA PRO A 101 4.32 -5.96 -10.31
C PRO A 101 3.23 -5.88 -9.23
N ILE A 102 2.27 -6.81 -9.27
CA ILE A 102 1.23 -6.92 -8.24
C ILE A 102 1.11 -8.35 -7.71
N GLU A 103 1.09 -8.47 -6.38
CA GLU A 103 0.76 -9.70 -5.67
C GLU A 103 -0.58 -9.55 -4.95
N ILE A 104 -1.51 -10.44 -5.28
CA ILE A 104 -2.86 -10.46 -4.71
C ILE A 104 -2.93 -11.58 -3.70
N MET A 105 -3.34 -11.26 -2.47
CA MET A 105 -3.37 -12.19 -1.36
C MET A 105 -4.47 -11.82 -0.36
N THR A 106 -4.68 -12.67 0.64
CA THR A 106 -5.58 -12.33 1.75
C THR A 106 -5.01 -11.19 2.58
N THR A 107 -5.86 -10.40 3.23
CA THR A 107 -5.49 -9.31 4.13
C THR A 107 -4.51 -9.75 5.22
N PRO A 108 -4.71 -10.89 5.93
CA PRO A 108 -3.72 -11.39 6.88
C PRO A 108 -2.35 -11.68 6.25
N ALA A 109 -2.32 -12.21 5.03
CA ALA A 109 -1.08 -12.45 4.30
C ALA A 109 -0.40 -11.12 3.90
N ALA A 110 -1.16 -10.16 3.37
CA ALA A 110 -0.65 -8.84 3.00
C ALA A 110 -0.02 -8.11 4.19
N CYS A 111 -0.64 -8.16 5.37
CA CYS A 111 -0.08 -7.56 6.58
C CYS A 111 1.28 -8.18 6.97
N ARG A 112 1.45 -9.50 6.84
CA ARG A 112 2.71 -10.18 7.15
C ARG A 112 3.77 -9.88 6.09
N THR A 113 3.43 -10.02 4.82
CA THR A 113 4.34 -9.77 3.69
C THR A 113 4.81 -8.32 3.69
N TRP A 114 3.94 -7.36 4.01
CA TRP A 114 4.32 -5.96 4.17
C TRP A 114 5.50 -5.78 5.14
N ASN A 115 5.42 -6.35 6.34
CA ASN A 115 6.48 -6.19 7.34
C ASN A 115 7.79 -6.86 6.90
N VAL A 116 7.73 -7.96 6.14
CA VAL A 116 8.92 -8.60 5.55
C VAL A 116 9.57 -7.67 4.52
N LEU A 117 8.79 -7.18 3.55
CA LEU A 117 9.29 -6.26 2.51
C LEU A 117 9.84 -4.96 3.09
N LEU A 118 9.19 -4.45 4.15
CA LEU A 118 9.64 -3.29 4.90
C LEU A 118 11.03 -3.53 5.51
N SER A 119 11.27 -4.72 6.07
CA SER A 119 12.57 -5.09 6.65
C SER A 119 13.66 -5.28 5.59
N GLU A 120 13.29 -5.62 4.36
CA GLU A 120 14.20 -5.71 3.21
C GLU A 120 14.53 -4.34 2.59
N GLY A 121 13.85 -3.26 3.02
CA GLY A 121 14.05 -1.92 2.48
C GLY A 121 13.50 -1.72 1.07
N ARG A 122 12.60 -2.59 0.61
CA ARG A 122 11.98 -2.51 -0.73
C ARG A 122 11.07 -1.29 -0.83
N ASN A 123 11.05 -0.62 -1.98
CA ASN A 123 10.12 0.47 -2.25
C ASN A 123 8.73 -0.10 -2.64
N SER A 124 8.04 -0.69 -1.67
CA SER A 124 6.77 -1.36 -1.86
C SER A 124 5.59 -0.50 -1.44
N LEU A 125 4.42 -0.79 -2.00
CA LEU A 125 3.13 -0.23 -1.62
C LEU A 125 2.18 -1.37 -1.25
N ALA A 126 1.38 -1.25 -0.21
CA ALA A 126 0.30 -2.20 0.06
C ALA A 126 -1.06 -1.49 0.11
N CYS A 127 -2.02 -2.02 -0.64
CA CYS A 127 -3.43 -1.66 -0.58
C CYS A 127 -4.17 -2.80 0.14
N ILE A 128 -4.64 -2.54 1.35
CA ILE A 128 -5.18 -3.59 2.23
C ILE A 128 -6.63 -3.26 2.58
N LYS A 129 -7.55 -4.12 2.13
CA LYS A 129 -8.98 -4.02 2.44
C LYS A 129 -9.24 -4.44 3.89
N HIS A 130 -9.98 -3.61 4.61
CA HIS A 130 -10.58 -3.97 5.90
C HIS A 130 -11.93 -4.67 5.63
N GLU A 131 -12.16 -5.81 6.28
CA GLU A 131 -13.24 -6.74 5.90
C GLU A 131 -14.39 -6.89 6.88
N TYR A 132 -14.55 -5.94 7.80
CA TYR A 132 -15.62 -5.99 8.81
C TYR A 132 -16.37 -4.66 8.87
#